data_AF-A0A965PKU8-F1
#
_entry.id   AF-A0A965PKU8-F1
#
_cell.length_a   1.000
_cell.length_b   1.000
_cell.length_c   1.000
_cell.angle_alpha   90.00
_cell.angle_beta   90.00
_cell.angle_gamma   90.00
#
_symmetry.space_group_name_H-M   'P 1'
#
loop_
_entity.id
_entity.type
_entity.pdbx_description
1 polymer ?
#
loop_
_entity_poly.entity_id
_entity_poly.type
_entity_poly.pdbx_seq_one_letter_code
_entity_poly.pdbx_strand_id
1 'polypeptide(L)'
;MKRILLTGASGFVGSHVLRHILVNTDWHVVCPVTFTHKGLSDRIRMAVFGVDDGYNRVKVIRCDLTAPISSITAHEFGKID
;
A
#
# COMPACT_ATOMS: atom_id res chain seq x y z
N MET A 1 -4.99 7.29 -15.01
CA MET A 1 -3.98 6.84 -14.04
C MET A 1 -4.64 5.76 -13.19
N LYS A 2 -4.05 4.56 -13.08
CA LYS A 2 -4.68 3.44 -12.37
C LYS A 2 -4.44 3.52 -10.86
N ARG A 3 -5.40 3.06 -10.05
CA ARG A 3 -5.28 2.90 -8.60
C ARG A 3 -5.52 1.45 -8.22
N ILE A 4 -4.58 0.86 -7.51
CA ILE A 4 -4.66 -0.53 -7.05
C ILE A 4 -4.67 -0.62 -5.53
N LEU A 5 -5.20 -1.74 -5.02
CA LEU A 5 -5.15 -2.11 -3.61
C LEU A 5 -4.07 -3.18 -3.42
N LEU A 6 -3.02 -2.88 -2.65
CA LEU A 6 -1.94 -3.82 -2.34
C LEU A 6 -1.97 -4.21 -0.86
N THR A 7 -2.44 -5.42 -0.57
CA THR A 7 -2.38 -5.98 0.78
C THR A 7 -0.96 -6.48 1.10
N GLY A 8 -0.61 -6.55 2.39
CA GLY A 8 0.67 -7.10 2.81
C GLY A 8 1.91 -6.28 2.40
N ALA A 9 1.74 -4.99 2.05
CA ALA A 9 2.82 -4.11 1.62
C ALA A 9 3.94 -3.93 2.68
N SER A 10 3.63 -4.13 3.97
CA SER A 10 4.58 -4.12 5.08
C SER A 10 5.31 -5.46 5.29
N GLY A 11 4.97 -6.49 4.51
CA GLY A 11 5.61 -7.81 4.50
C GLY A 11 6.84 -7.86 3.58
N PHE A 12 7.55 -8.99 3.59
CA PHE A 12 8.75 -9.18 2.76
C PHE A 12 8.39 -9.06 1.27
N VAL A 13 7.59 -9.99 0.74
CA VAL A 13 7.18 -10.02 -0.66
C VAL A 13 6.42 -8.75 -1.07
N GLY A 14 5.45 -8.32 -0.25
CA GLY A 14 4.62 -7.15 -0.57
C GLY A 14 5.41 -5.86 -0.74
N SER A 15 6.48 -5.65 0.05
CA SER A 15 7.32 -4.46 -0.11
C SER A 15 8.13 -4.46 -1.41
N HIS A 16 8.58 -5.63 -1.88
CA HIS A 16 9.25 -5.76 -3.18
C HIS A 16 8.26 -5.58 -4.34
N VAL A 17 7.03 -6.08 -4.19
CA VAL A 17 5.95 -5.87 -5.17
C VAL A 17 5.59 -4.38 -5.25
N LEU A 18 5.43 -3.70 -4.10
CA LEU A 18 5.21 -2.25 -4.05
C LEU A 18 6.30 -1.50 -4.82
N ARG A 19 7.57 -1.80 -4.53
CA ARG A 19 8.70 -1.18 -5.23
C ARG A 19 8.65 -1.45 -6.74
N HIS A 20 8.39 -2.69 -7.13
CA HIS A 20 8.31 -3.06 -8.55
C HIS A 20 7.22 -2.26 -9.27
N ILE A 21 6.02 -2.12 -8.68
CA ILE A 21 4.94 -1.30 -9.24
C ILE A 21 5.36 0.16 -9.37
N LEU A 22 5.96 0.74 -8.32
CA LEU A 22 6.34 2.16 -8.32
C LEU A 22 7.40 2.49 -9.38
N VAL A 23 8.34 1.57 -9.62
CA VAL A 23 9.42 1.75 -10.61
C VAL A 23 8.95 1.52 -12.05
N ASN A 24 8.00 0.61 -12.26
CA ASN A 24 7.63 0.16 -13.62
C ASN A 24 6.31 0.74 -14.13
N THR A 25 5.60 1.52 -13.31
CA THR A 25 4.30 2.08 -13.68
C THR A 25 4.15 3.49 -13.11
N ASP A 26 3.09 4.19 -13.50
CA ASP A 26 2.61 5.45 -12.95
C ASP A 26 1.43 5.26 -11.97
N TRP A 27 1.17 4.03 -11.50
CA TRP A 27 -0.02 3.72 -10.71
C TRP A 27 0.05 4.30 -9.29
N HIS A 28 -1.12 4.61 -8.73
CA HIS A 28 -1.29 4.86 -7.30
C HIS A 28 -1.54 3.55 -6.57
N VAL A 29 -0.93 3.40 -5.39
CA VAL A 29 -1.03 2.18 -4.59
C VAL A 29 -1.62 2.51 -3.22
N VAL A 30 -2.78 1.93 -2.93
CA VAL A 30 -3.40 1.97 -1.61
C VAL A 30 -2.99 0.70 -0.85
N CYS A 31 -2.34 0.87 0.29
CA CYS A 31 -1.78 -0.20 1.11
C CYS A 31 -2.57 -0.31 2.42
N PRO A 32 -3.65 -1.11 2.50
CA PRO A 32 -4.23 -1.51 3.77
C PRO A 32 -3.23 -2.40 4.51
N VAL A 33 -2.83 -1.97 5.70
CA VAL A 33 -1.83 -2.66 6.51
C VAL A 33 -2.25 -2.79 7.95
N THR A 34 -1.85 -3.91 8.54
CA THR A 34 -1.70 -4.05 9.98
C THR A 34 -0.24 -4.34 10.30
N PHE A 35 0.20 -3.89 11.48
CA PHE A 35 1.53 -4.16 12.02
C PHE A 35 1.51 -5.25 13.11
N THR A 36 0.34 -5.82 13.40
CA THR A 36 0.17 -6.89 14.41
C THR A 36 0.72 -8.24 13.96
N HIS A 37 0.90 -8.45 12.65
CA HIS A 37 1.40 -9.71 12.08
C HIS A 37 2.80 -9.56 11.47
N LYS A 38 3.75 -9.00 12.25
CA LYS A 38 5.17 -8.83 11.85
C LYS A 38 5.38 -7.90 10.64
N GLY A 39 4.40 -7.06 10.31
CA GLY A 39 4.55 -6.00 9.32
C GLY A 39 5.53 -4.94 9.83
N LEU A 40 6.38 -4.40 8.95
CA LEU A 40 7.31 -3.33 9.28
C LEU A 40 7.06 -2.12 8.37
N SER A 41 6.82 -0.96 8.96
CA SER A 41 6.66 0.31 8.20
C SER A 41 7.92 0.67 7.42
N ASP A 42 9.10 0.34 7.95
CA ASP A 42 10.38 0.54 7.26
C ASP A 42 10.45 -0.15 5.91
N ARG A 43 9.79 -1.30 5.73
CA ARG A 43 9.77 -1.99 4.43
C ARG A 43 9.00 -1.19 3.38
N ILE A 44 7.91 -0.52 3.77
CA ILE A 44 7.19 0.41 2.88
C ILE A 44 8.07 1.63 2.60
N ARG A 45 8.67 2.22 3.64
CA ARG A 45 9.58 3.37 3.49
C ARG A 45 10.70 3.07 2.49
N MET A 46 11.36 1.92 2.64
CA MET A 46 12.44 1.50 1.74
C MET A 46 11.97 1.16 0.33
N ALA A 47 10.75 0.64 0.17
CA ALA A 47 10.16 0.37 -1.14
C ALA A 47 9.92 1.67 -1.95
N VAL A 48 9.56 2.74 -1.25
CA VAL A 48 9.26 4.07 -1.81
C VAL A 48 10.53 4.92 -1.98
N PHE A 49 11.52 4.75 -1.11
CA PHE A 49 12.73 5.56 -1.10
C PHE A 49 13.45 5.60 -2.46
N GLY A 50 13.76 6.80 -2.93
CA GLY A 50 14.48 7.02 -4.19
C GLY A 50 13.65 6.77 -5.45
N VAL A 51 12.33 6.59 -5.35
CA VAL A 51 11.43 6.62 -6.52
C VAL A 51 10.83 8.01 -6.66
N ASP A 52 10.97 8.59 -7.85
CA ASP A 52 10.37 9.88 -8.18
C ASP A 52 8.85 9.85 -7.95
N ASP A 53 8.34 10.84 -7.22
CA ASP A 53 6.95 10.96 -6.81
C ASP A 53 6.39 9.78 -5.97
N GLY A 54 7.25 8.83 -5.55
CA GLY A 54 6.82 7.60 -4.89
C GLY A 54 5.99 7.84 -3.63
N TYR A 55 6.34 8.84 -2.81
CA TYR A 55 5.61 9.17 -1.59
C TYR A 55 4.20 9.72 -1.85
N ASN A 56 3.98 10.43 -2.96
CA ASN A 56 2.66 10.92 -3.34
C ASN A 56 1.79 9.82 -3.97
N ARG A 57 2.43 8.78 -4.50
CA ARG A 57 1.76 7.65 -5.16
C ARG A 57 1.33 6.54 -4.20
N VAL A 58 1.79 6.56 -2.94
CA VAL A 58 1.46 5.53 -1.95
C VAL A 58 0.60 6.07 -0.82
N LYS A 59 -0.57 5.47 -0.61
CA LYS A 59 -1.42 5.73 0.55
C LYS A 59 -1.41 4.53 1.49
N VAL A 60 -0.96 4.71 2.73
CA VAL A 60 -0.99 3.66 3.75
C VAL A 60 -2.22 3.87 4.64
N ILE A 61 -3.04 2.83 4.79
CA ILE A 61 -4.25 2.86 5.63
C ILE A 61 -4.13 1.75 6.67
N ARG A 62 -4.28 2.09 7.95
CA ARG A 62 -4.29 1.08 9.01
C ARG A 62 -5.61 0.33 8.96
N CYS A 63 -5.57 -0.92 8.52
CA CYS A 63 -6.75 -1.74 8.33
C CYS A 63 -6.41 -3.21 8.58
N ASP A 64 -7.16 -3.84 9.49
CA ASP A 64 -7.15 -5.28 9.68
C ASP A 64 -8.20 -5.90 8.76
N LEU A 65 -7.75 -6.59 7.73
CA LEU A 65 -8.62 -7.21 6.72
C LEU A 65 -9.31 -8.49 7.24
N THR A 66 -9.00 -8.95 8.45
CA THR A 66 -9.72 -10.04 9.11
C THR A 66 -11.04 -9.57 9.73
N ALA A 67 -11.21 -8.25 9.91
CA ALA A 67 -12.44 -7.64 10.39
C ALA A 67 -13.30 -7.10 9.23
N PRO A 68 -14.63 -6.97 9.42
CA PRO A 68 -15.50 -6.33 8.45
C PRO A 68 -15.03 -4.90 8.10
N ILE A 69 -15.09 -4.55 6.82
CA ILE A 69 -14.70 -3.22 6.34
C ILE A 69 -15.89 -2.27 6.47
N SER A 70 -15.71 -1.19 7.25
CA SER A 70 -16.71 -0.13 7.38
C SER A 70 -16.84 0.69 6.09
N SER A 71 -17.99 1.35 5.90
CA SER A 71 -18.18 2.29 4.80
C SER A 71 -17.15 3.43 4.79
N ILE A 72 -16.68 3.86 5.97
CA ILE A 72 -15.64 4.89 6.12
C ILE A 72 -14.31 4.37 5.57
N THR A 73 -13.87 3.19 6.01
CA THR A 73 -12.62 2.56 5.53
C THR A 73 -12.68 2.27 4.03
N ALA A 74 -13.81 1.76 3.53
CA ALA A 74 -14.01 1.52 2.11
C ALA A 74 -13.93 2.82 1.28
N HIS A 75 -14.51 3.91 1.78
CA HIS A 75 -14.40 5.23 1.16
C HIS A 75 -12.94 5.72 1.13
N GLU A 76 -12.15 5.44 2.17
CA GLU A 76 -10.72 5.78 2.18
C GLU A 76 -9.91 5.00 1.15
N PHE A 77 -10.27 3.76 0.80
CA PHE A 77 -9.64 3.03 -0.30
C PHE A 77 -9.90 3.74 -1.64
N GLY A 78 -11.10 4.30 -1.78
CA GLY A 78 -11.56 4.96 -3.00
C GLY A 78 -11.83 3.96 -4.13
N LYS A 79 -12.01 4.47 -5.34
CA LYS A 79 -12.23 3.64 -6.53
C LYS A 79 -10.93 2.94 -6.94
N ILE A 80 -10.96 1.61 -6.94
CA ILE A 80 -9.87 0.74 -7.39
C ILE A 80 -10.18 0.28 -8.82
N ASP A 81 -9.18 0.23 -9.68
CA ASP A 81 -9.27 -0.23 -11.08
C ASP A 81 -9.02 -1.73 -11.25
#